data_AF-A0A2N1XUU9-F1
#
_entry.id   AF-A0A2N1XUU9-F1
#
_cell.length_a   1.000
_cell.length_b   1.000
_cell.length_c   1.000
_cell.angle_alpha   90.00
_cell.angle_beta   90.00
_cell.angle_gamma   90.00
#
_symmetry.space_group_name_H-M   'P 1'
#
loop_
_entity.id
_entity.type
_entity.pdbx_description
1 polymer ?
#
loop_
_entity_poly.entity_id
_entity_poly.type
_entity_poly.pdbx_seq_one_letter_code
_entity_poly.pdbx_strand_id
1 'polypeptide(L)'
;MLPESHVSWRKSDRLLEDTHGIKATQLVYLDRYSDFSIDILIYCFAKTVNWEEWLQVKEDVLFKIADILAKNNLSFAYPTQVRIHRNEAHFDDAFTPSRAETEAG
;
A
#
# COMPACT_ATOMS: atom_id res chain seq x y z
N MET A 1 25.80 27.11 -9.11
CA MET A 1 26.36 25.74 -9.16
C MET A 1 26.31 25.21 -7.73
N LEU A 2 25.24 24.54 -7.32
CA LEU A 2 25.02 24.18 -5.92
C LEU A 2 25.75 22.87 -5.57
N PRO A 3 26.42 22.77 -4.41
CA PRO A 3 27.10 21.56 -3.98
C PRO A 3 26.10 20.53 -3.46
N GLU A 4 26.25 19.27 -3.89
CA GLU A 4 25.42 18.16 -3.48
C GLU A 4 25.56 17.87 -1.98
N SER A 5 24.51 18.16 -1.22
CA SER A 5 24.33 17.67 0.14
C SER A 5 23.99 16.19 0.09
N HIS A 6 25.02 15.33 0.08
CA HIS A 6 24.86 13.91 0.34
C HIS A 6 24.37 13.74 1.78
N VAL A 7 23.04 13.67 1.95
CA VAL A 7 22.43 13.41 3.25
C VAL A 7 22.68 11.95 3.60
N SER A 8 23.68 11.73 4.44
CA SER A 8 23.95 10.44 5.08
C SER A 8 22.97 10.26 6.25
N TRP A 9 21.85 9.60 5.99
CA TRP A 9 20.81 9.29 6.99
C TRP A 9 21.22 8.19 7.98
N ARG A 10 22.46 7.67 7.90
CA ARG A 10 23.01 6.70 8.86
C ARG A 10 23.67 7.41 10.04
N LYS A 11 22.88 8.15 10.80
CA LYS A 11 23.25 8.55 12.15
C LYS A 11 22.10 8.28 13.11
N SER A 12 22.24 7.20 13.86
CA SER A 12 21.91 7.22 15.28
C SER A 12 22.56 6.01 15.94
N ASP A 13 23.30 6.31 16.99
CA ASP A 13 23.94 5.42 17.95
C ASP A 13 23.33 4.03 18.04
N ARG A 14 24.21 3.02 17.93
CA ARG A 14 23.93 1.70 18.49
C ARG A 14 23.59 1.90 19.97
N LEU A 15 22.30 1.74 20.25
CA LEU A 15 21.66 1.52 21.52
C LEU A 15 22.62 1.29 22.70
N LEU A 16 22.87 2.34 23.47
CA LEU A 16 23.32 2.20 24.86
C LEU A 16 22.23 1.52 25.73
N GLU A 17 20.98 1.47 25.24
CA GLU A 17 19.79 0.97 25.92
C GLU A 17 19.68 -0.56 25.96
N ASP A 18 20.35 -1.30 25.07
CA ASP A 18 20.37 -2.77 25.08
C ASP A 18 21.10 -3.34 26.33
N THR A 19 21.82 -2.48 27.08
CA THR A 19 22.53 -2.85 28.31
C THR A 19 21.59 -3.23 29.46
N HIS A 20 20.32 -2.81 29.41
CA HIS A 20 19.33 -3.02 30.49
C HIS A 20 18.32 -4.15 30.20
N GLY A 21 18.57 -5.00 29.20
CA GLY A 21 17.75 -6.20 28.93
C GLY A 21 16.40 -5.94 28.25
N ILE A 22 16.06 -4.68 27.95
CA ILE A 22 14.94 -4.33 27.08
C ILE A 22 15.49 -4.31 25.65
N LYS A 23 15.12 -5.31 24.84
CA LYS A 23 15.52 -5.36 23.43
C LYS A 23 14.91 -4.18 22.69
N ALA A 24 15.69 -3.13 22.43
CA ALA A 24 15.21 -1.99 21.64
C ALA A 24 15.48 -2.23 20.13
N THR A 25 15.23 -3.46 19.69
CA THR A 25 15.34 -3.82 18.28
C THR A 25 14.22 -3.14 17.50
N GLN A 26 14.56 -2.02 16.86
CA GLN A 26 13.70 -1.34 15.89
C GLN A 26 14.07 -1.83 14.49
N LEU A 27 13.13 -2.48 13.82
CA LEU A 27 13.32 -2.96 12.44
C LEU A 27 12.32 -2.25 11.53
N VAL A 28 12.82 -1.78 10.39
CA VAL A 28 11.99 -1.18 9.33
C VAL A 28 12.50 -1.73 8.00
N TYR A 29 11.65 -2.49 7.32
CA TYR A 29 11.99 -3.13 6.05
C TYR A 29 10.81 -3.06 5.08
N LEU A 30 11.12 -3.05 3.78
CA LEU A 30 10.14 -3.35 2.76
C LEU A 30 9.76 -4.84 2.87
N ASP A 31 8.49 -5.13 3.10
CA ASP A 31 8.02 -6.51 3.32
C ASP A 31 7.63 -7.16 2.00
N ARG A 32 6.66 -6.55 1.29
CA ARG A 32 6.09 -7.15 0.08
C ARG A 32 5.60 -6.10 -0.91
N TYR A 33 5.70 -6.45 -2.19
CA TYR A 33 4.91 -5.85 -3.26
C TYR A 33 3.56 -6.56 -3.38
N SER A 34 2.48 -5.84 -3.10
CA SER A 34 1.11 -6.30 -3.23
C SER A 34 0.52 -5.82 -4.57
N ASP A 35 -0.66 -6.33 -4.93
CA ASP A 35 -1.26 -6.06 -6.24
C ASP A 35 -1.57 -4.56 -6.45
N PHE A 36 -1.86 -3.84 -5.37
CA PHE A 36 -2.18 -2.42 -5.38
C PHE A 36 -1.51 -1.62 -4.25
N SER A 37 -0.57 -2.22 -3.51
CA SER A 37 0.13 -1.57 -2.40
C SER A 37 1.60 -2.00 -2.31
N ILE A 38 2.41 -1.17 -1.66
CA ILE A 38 3.76 -1.51 -1.24
C ILE A 38 3.74 -1.54 0.28
N ASP A 39 4.04 -2.70 0.85
CA ASP A 39 3.89 -2.93 2.29
C ASP A 39 5.27 -2.78 2.97
N ILE A 40 5.31 -1.97 4.03
CA ILE A 40 6.51 -1.71 4.84
C ILE A 40 6.25 -2.27 6.24
N LEU A 41 7.11 -3.18 6.69
CA LEU A 41 7.08 -3.72 8.04
C LEU A 41 7.83 -2.78 8.99
N ILE A 42 7.12 -2.30 10.02
CA ILE A 42 7.68 -1.55 11.13
C ILE A 42 7.52 -2.40 12.39
N TYR A 43 8.63 -2.85 12.97
CA TYR A 43 8.65 -3.67 14.17
C TYR A 43 9.39 -2.94 15.29
N CYS A 44 8.65 -2.61 16.35
CA CYS A 44 9.14 -1.83 17.49
C CYS A 44 8.48 -2.28 18.78
N PHE A 45 9.16 -2.04 19.91
CA PHE A 45 8.61 -2.25 21.25
C PHE A 45 8.44 -0.92 21.98
N ALA A 46 7.34 -0.78 22.72
CA ALA A 46 7.19 0.33 23.65
C ALA A 46 7.89 0.01 24.98
N LYS A 47 8.35 1.05 25.68
CA LYS A 47 8.99 0.91 27.00
C LYS A 47 7.97 0.61 28.11
N THR A 48 6.71 1.00 27.91
CA THR A 48 5.63 0.82 28.89
C THR A 48 4.92 -0.53 28.70
N VAL A 49 4.49 -1.12 29.81
CA VAL A 49 3.64 -2.33 29.84
C VAL A 49 2.17 -1.93 30.05
N ASN A 50 1.89 -0.67 30.42
CA ASN A 50 0.53 -0.18 30.59
C ASN A 50 -0.18 -0.11 29.23
N TRP A 51 -1.35 -0.74 29.13
CA TRP A 51 -2.06 -0.89 27.87
C TRP A 51 -2.56 0.45 27.31
N GLU A 52 -3.06 1.34 28.17
CA GLU A 52 -3.57 2.66 27.77
C GLU A 52 -2.46 3.54 27.18
N GLU A 53 -1.33 3.64 27.88
CA GLU A 53 -0.16 4.38 27.40
C GLU A 53 0.41 3.76 26.11
N TRP A 54 0.43 2.43 26.01
CA TRP A 54 0.87 1.73 24.81
C TRP A 54 0.01 2.09 23.58
N LEU A 55 -1.33 2.16 23.75
CA LEU A 55 -2.24 2.57 22.68
C LEU A 55 -1.99 4.02 22.25
N GLN A 56 -1.79 4.93 23.19
CA GLN A 56 -1.49 6.34 22.89
C GLN A 56 -0.18 6.48 22.12
N VAL A 57 0.88 5.75 22.53
CA VAL A 57 2.16 5.73 21.82
C VAL A 57 2.00 5.16 20.41
N LYS A 58 1.22 4.09 20.24
CA LYS A 58 0.95 3.50 18.92
C LYS A 58 0.23 4.48 18.00
N GLU A 59 -0.77 5.19 18.51
CA GLU A 59 -1.52 6.20 17.77
C GLU A 59 -0.62 7.37 17.33
N ASP A 60 0.19 7.91 18.23
CA ASP A 60 1.15 8.98 17.94
C ASP A 60 2.16 8.57 16.86
N VAL A 61 2.68 7.33 16.91
CA VAL A 61 3.57 6.80 15.87
C VAL A 61 2.88 6.71 14.51
N LEU A 62 1.62 6.26 14.45
CA LEU A 62 0.86 6.18 13.20
C LEU A 62 0.61 7.57 12.59
N PHE A 63 0.29 8.58 13.39
CA PHE A 63 0.14 9.95 12.91
C PHE A 63 1.45 10.53 12.39
N LYS A 64 2.57 10.28 13.07
CA LYS A 64 3.90 10.69 12.58
C LYS A 64 4.25 10.04 11.24
N ILE A 65 3.89 8.78 11.04
CA ILE A 65 4.07 8.11 9.75
C ILE A 65 3.22 8.79 8.67
N ALA A 66 1.95 9.11 8.96
CA ALA A 66 1.08 9.82 8.03
C ALA A 66 1.65 11.20 7.64
N ASP A 67 2.20 11.95 8.59
CA ASP A 67 2.85 13.24 8.34
C ASP A 67 4.10 13.08 7.45
N ILE A 68 4.91 12.04 7.68
CA ILE A 68 6.07 11.74 6.84
C ILE A 68 5.64 11.41 5.41
N LEU A 69 4.58 10.61 5.23
CA LEU A 69 4.04 10.31 3.90
C LEU A 69 3.56 11.58 3.19
N ALA A 70 2.78 12.42 3.88
CA ALA A 70 2.28 13.67 3.34
C ALA A 70 3.42 14.62 2.90
N LYS A 71 4.48 14.73 3.71
CA LYS A 71 5.69 15.52 3.38
C LYS A 71 6.42 15.03 2.15
N ASN A 72 6.37 13.74 1.87
CA ASN A 72 6.99 13.13 0.69
C ASN A 72 6.03 13.04 -0.51
N ASN A 73 4.88 13.72 -0.46
CA ASN A 73 3.83 13.66 -1.48
C ASN A 73 3.32 12.24 -1.75
N LEU A 74 3.37 11.37 -0.73
CA LEU A 74 2.85 10.01 -0.78
C LEU A 74 1.47 9.96 -0.12
N SER A 75 0.62 9.09 -0.64
CA SER A 75 -0.69 8.78 -0.07
C SER A 75 -0.79 7.30 0.27
N PHE A 76 -1.66 6.95 1.21
CA PHE A 76 -1.95 5.55 1.50
C PHE A 76 -2.53 4.85 0.26
N ALA A 77 -2.17 3.58 0.10
CA ALA A 77 -2.69 2.75 -0.97
C ALA A 77 -4.15 2.35 -0.68
N TYR A 78 -5.01 2.56 -1.67
CA TYR A 78 -6.39 2.09 -1.65
C TYR A 78 -6.53 0.91 -2.61
N PRO A 79 -7.42 -0.06 -2.32
CA PRO A 79 -7.67 -1.16 -3.25
C PRO A 79 -8.16 -0.59 -4.58
N THR A 80 -7.41 -0.86 -5.64
CA THR A 80 -7.72 -0.35 -6.97
C THR A 80 -8.33 -1.47 -7.80
N GLN A 81 -9.40 -1.20 -8.54
CA GLN A 81 -9.99 -2.17 -9.45
C GLN A 81 -10.00 -1.60 -10.86
N VAL A 82 -9.37 -2.31 -11.79
CA VAL A 82 -9.44 -1.96 -13.22
C VAL A 82 -10.71 -2.58 -13.80
N ARG A 83 -11.66 -1.74 -14.23
CA ARG A 83 -12.90 -2.20 -14.87
C ARG A 83 -12.82 -1.98 -16.38
N ILE A 84 -12.76 -3.08 -17.13
CA ILE A 84 -12.76 -3.05 -18.59
C ILE A 84 -14.21 -3.06 -19.07
N HIS A 85 -14.64 -2.02 -19.79
CA HIS A 85 -15.90 -2.03 -20.52
C HIS A 85 -15.66 -2.57 -21.93
N ARG A 86 -16.25 -3.73 -22.22
CA ARG A 86 -16.41 -4.20 -23.60
C ARG A 86 -17.76 -3.71 -24.09
N ASN A 87 -17.76 -2.85 -25.12
CA ASN A 87 -18.99 -2.52 -25.82
C ASN A 87 -19.38 -3.76 -26.65
N GLU A 88 -20.48 -4.40 -26.29
CA GLU A 88 -21.04 -5.50 -27.09
C GLU A 88 -21.66 -4.87 -28.34
N ALA A 89 -20.95 -4.92 -29.46
CA ALA A 89 -21.58 -4.70 -30.74
C ALA A 89 -22.64 -5.80 -30.91
N HIS A 90 -23.91 -5.41 -30.84
CA HIS A 90 -25.04 -6.25 -31.23
C HIS A 90 -24.75 -6.80 -32.63
N PHE A 91 -24.48 -8.10 -32.73
CA PHE A 91 -24.57 -8.82 -33.98
C PHE A 91 -26.05 -9.14 -34.19
N ASP A 92 -26.72 -8.33 -35.01
CA ASP A 92 -28.06 -8.66 -35.49
C ASP A 92 -27.98 -9.97 -36.29
N ASP A 93 -28.74 -10.97 -35.85
CA ASP A 93 -28.85 -12.30 -36.46
C ASP A 93 -29.42 -12.20 -37.88
N ALA A 94 -28.57 -11.99 -38.87
CA ALA A 94 -28.89 -12.19 -40.28
C ALA A 94 -28.74 -13.68 -40.67
N PHE A 95 -29.51 -14.55 -40.03
CA PHE A 95 -29.75 -15.91 -40.54
C PHE A 95 -31.18 -16.37 -40.23
N THR A 96 -32.18 -15.71 -40.84
CA THR A 96 -33.47 -16.34 -41.07
C THR A 96 -33.36 -17.27 -42.27
N PRO A 97 -33.55 -18.60 -42.13
CA PRO A 97 -33.60 -19.49 -43.28
C PRO A 97 -34.83 -19.11 -44.12
N SER A 98 -34.63 -18.95 -45.42
CA SER A 98 -35.68 -18.65 -46.41
C SER A 98 -36.81 -19.67 -46.30
N ARG A 99 -37.97 -19.22 -45.81
CA ARG A 99 -39.21 -19.99 -45.77
C ARG A 99 -39.65 -20.29 -47.20
N ALA A 100 -39.52 -21.57 -47.57
CA ALA A 100 -40.21 -22.32 -48.62
C ALA A 100 -41.00 -21.51 -49.65
N GLU A 101 -40.50 -21.48 -50.88
CA GLU A 101 -41.31 -21.29 -52.08
C GLU A 101 -42.46 -22.31 -52.07
N THR A 102 -43.65 -21.84 -51.73
CA THR A 102 -44.90 -22.49 -52.10
C THR A 102 -45.33 -21.83 -53.40
N GLU A 103 -44.84 -22.33 -54.53
CA GLU A 103 -45.47 -22.08 -55.81
C GLU A 103 -46.56 -23.14 -56.03
N ALA A 104 -47.81 -22.67 -55.97
CA ALA A 104 -48.97 -23.36 -56.52
C ALA A 104 -49.01 -23.12 -58.04
N GLY A 105 -49.29 -24.18 -58.82
CA GLY A 105 -49.51 -24.11 -60.26
C GLY A 105 -49.49 -25.48 -60.92
#